data_AF-A0A2V9IKE3-F1
#
_entry.id   AF-A0A2V9IKE3-F1
#
_cell.length_a   1.000
_cell.length_b   1.000
_cell.length_c   1.000
_cell.angle_alpha   90.00
_cell.angle_beta   90.00
_cell.angle_gamma   90.00
#
_symmetry.space_group_name_H-M   'P 1'
#
loop_
_entity.id
_entity.type
_entity.pdbx_description
1 polymer ?
#
loop_
_entity_poly.entity_id
_entity_poly.type
_entity_poly.pdbx_seq_one_letter_code
_entity_poly.pdbx_strand_id
1 'polypeptide(L)'
;NDWDLKTTDLTESGSFLFSPDDLNQYNFNVLNLFNHVEMAGLIAPRAFMVEIGDLDGVTFVPHQFVDIELARVEDLYRRLGVPERGQVARFFGGHRVDGTKTFPFLDRWLNWTPKKPVN
;
A
#
# COMPACT_ATOMS: atom_id res chain seq x y z
N ASN A 1 5.70 1.32 -5.38
CA ASN A 1 4.30 1.56 -5.77
C ASN A 1 4.15 2.91 -6.47
N ASP A 2 5.18 3.35 -7.19
CA ASP A 2 5.03 4.48 -8.10
C ASP A 2 4.26 3.99 -9.34
N TRP A 3 3.10 4.58 -9.58
CA TRP A 3 2.20 4.15 -10.65
C TRP A 3 2.70 4.53 -12.04
N ASP A 4 3.50 5.61 -12.14
CA ASP A 4 4.11 6.01 -13.40
C ASP A 4 5.07 4.91 -13.85
N LEU A 5 6.04 4.56 -12.99
CA LEU A 5 6.96 3.46 -13.23
C LEU A 5 6.24 2.14 -13.52
N LYS A 6 5.12 1.86 -12.84
CA LYS A 6 4.33 0.63 -13.04
C LYS A 6 3.67 0.54 -14.40
N THR A 7 3.40 1.65 -15.07
CA THR A 7 2.54 1.65 -16.26
C THR A 7 3.23 2.23 -17.50
N THR A 8 4.37 2.91 -17.36
CA THR A 8 5.03 3.60 -18.48
C THR A 8 6.48 3.17 -18.70
N ASP A 9 7.13 2.51 -17.73
CA ASP A 9 8.55 2.20 -17.81
C ASP A 9 8.83 0.95 -18.67
N LEU A 10 9.77 1.06 -19.62
CA LEU A 10 10.20 0.01 -20.56
C LEU A 10 11.53 -0.66 -20.16
N THR A 11 12.06 -0.34 -18.98
CA THR A 11 13.33 -0.82 -18.46
C THR A 11 13.15 -1.64 -17.19
N GLU A 12 12.14 -1.32 -16.40
CA GLU A 12 11.80 -1.99 -15.16
C GLU A 12 10.96 -3.24 -15.43
N SER A 13 11.51 -4.42 -15.15
CA SER A 13 10.86 -5.71 -15.42
C SER A 13 9.54 -5.91 -14.66
N GLY A 14 9.32 -5.13 -13.60
CA GLY A 14 8.07 -5.14 -12.83
C GLY A 14 6.97 -4.21 -13.39
N SER A 15 7.18 -3.59 -14.55
CA SER A 15 6.22 -2.74 -15.27
C SER A 15 5.13 -3.58 -15.94
N PHE A 16 3.89 -3.11 -15.89
CA PHE A 16 2.74 -3.73 -16.55
C PHE A 16 2.82 -3.68 -18.08
N LEU A 17 3.76 -2.94 -18.67
CA LEU A 17 4.05 -3.04 -20.10
C LEU A 17 4.59 -4.42 -20.50
N PHE A 18 5.15 -5.17 -19.54
CA PHE A 18 5.60 -6.55 -19.73
C PHE A 18 4.56 -7.61 -19.31
N SER A 19 3.40 -7.19 -18.82
CA SER A 19 2.28 -8.05 -18.40
C SER A 19 1.05 -7.82 -19.29
N PRO A 20 1.03 -8.39 -20.51
CA PRO A 20 -0.03 -8.12 -21.50
C PRO A 20 -1.43 -8.56 -21.06
N ASP A 21 -1.54 -9.47 -20.10
CA ASP A 21 -2.81 -9.95 -19.54
C ASP A 21 -3.37 -9.02 -18.44
N ASP A 22 -2.59 -8.04 -17.96
CA ASP A 22 -2.93 -7.14 -16.86
C ASP A 22 -3.32 -5.72 -17.33
N LEU A 23 -4.10 -5.61 -18.41
CA LEU A 23 -4.53 -4.30 -18.94
C LEU A 23 -5.48 -3.51 -18.02
N ASN A 24 -6.00 -4.12 -16.95
CA ASN A 24 -6.88 -3.46 -15.98
C ASN A 24 -6.16 -2.42 -15.11
N GLN A 25 -4.83 -2.31 -15.20
CA GLN A 25 -4.04 -1.37 -14.41
C GLN A 25 -4.02 0.06 -15.01
N TYR A 26 -4.41 0.19 -16.29
CA TYR A 26 -4.40 1.48 -16.97
C TYR A 26 -5.69 2.25 -16.68
N ASN A 27 -5.53 3.46 -16.14
CA ASN A 27 -6.64 4.34 -15.79
C ASN A 27 -6.52 5.66 -16.57
N PHE A 28 -7.61 6.12 -17.17
CA PHE A 28 -7.61 7.33 -17.97
C PHE A 28 -7.20 8.55 -17.12
N ASN A 29 -6.15 9.25 -17.56
CA ASN A 29 -5.69 10.53 -17.01
C ASN A 29 -5.28 10.52 -15.52
N VAL A 30 -5.10 9.35 -14.89
CA VAL A 30 -4.69 9.27 -13.46
C VAL A 30 -3.27 9.81 -13.26
N LEU A 31 -2.32 9.40 -14.10
CA LEU A 31 -0.90 9.76 -13.95
C LEU A 31 -0.63 11.28 -14.06
N ASN A 32 -1.50 12.05 -14.72
CA ASN A 32 -1.38 13.50 -14.80
C ASN A 32 -1.80 14.22 -13.50
N LEU A 33 -2.46 13.50 -12.58
CA LEU A 33 -3.13 14.09 -11.43
C LEU A 33 -2.68 13.47 -10.11
N PHE A 34 -2.51 12.15 -10.06
CA PHE A 34 -2.29 11.40 -8.83
C PHE A 34 -1.40 10.17 -9.02
N ASN A 35 -0.63 9.87 -7.98
CA ASN A 35 0.02 8.60 -7.72
C ASN A 35 -0.71 7.86 -6.58
N HIS A 36 -0.33 6.61 -6.31
CA HIS A 36 -0.97 5.77 -5.29
C HIS A 36 -0.89 6.37 -3.88
N VAL A 37 0.19 7.08 -3.55
CA VAL A 37 0.30 7.79 -2.26
C VAL A 37 -0.74 8.89 -2.11
N GLU A 38 -1.03 9.65 -3.17
CA GLU A 38 -2.01 10.74 -3.12
C GLU A 38 -3.42 10.17 -3.00
N MET A 39 -3.69 9.04 -3.65
CA MET A 39 -4.94 8.29 -3.46
C MET A 39 -5.07 7.74 -2.03
N ALA A 40 -3.99 7.22 -1.42
CA ALA A 40 -3.99 6.86 0.00
C ALA A 40 -4.29 8.06 0.90
N GLY A 41 -3.84 9.26 0.50
CA GLY A 41 -4.15 10.51 1.18
C GLY A 41 -5.64 10.87 1.22
N LEU A 42 -6.45 10.42 0.24
CA LEU A 42 -7.91 10.63 0.24
C LEU A 42 -8.64 9.90 1.38
N ILE A 43 -7.97 8.94 2.02
CA ILE A 43 -8.52 8.20 3.16
C ILE A 43 -8.31 9.00 4.45
N ALA A 44 -7.28 9.83 4.52
CA ALA A 44 -6.97 10.63 5.69
C ALA A 44 -8.15 11.58 6.04
N PRO A 45 -8.46 11.78 7.33
CA PRO A 45 -7.79 11.26 8.53
C PRO A 45 -8.40 9.94 9.06
N ARG A 46 -9.14 9.17 8.25
CA ARG A 46 -9.63 7.84 8.66
C ARG A 46 -8.46 6.86 8.73
N ALA A 47 -8.63 5.80 9.52
CA ALA A 47 -7.61 4.78 9.68
C ALA A 47 -7.27 4.11 8.34
N PHE A 48 -5.98 4.04 8.02
CA PHE A 48 -5.41 3.42 6.83
C PHE A 48 -4.09 2.72 7.19
N MET A 49 -3.94 1.46 6.79
CA MET A 49 -2.71 0.71 6.98
C MET A 49 -2.34 0.02 5.67
N VAL A 50 -1.05 0.08 5.32
CA VAL A 50 -0.47 -0.74 4.26
C VAL A 50 0.32 -1.88 4.90
N GLU A 51 0.17 -3.09 4.41
CA GLU A 51 0.98 -4.24 4.79
C GLU A 51 1.89 -4.62 3.61
N ILE A 52 3.18 -4.90 3.90
CA ILE A 52 4.18 -5.18 2.86
C ILE A 52 5.22 -6.18 3.34
N GLY A 53 5.47 -7.19 2.50
CA GLY A 53 6.57 -8.13 2.64
C GLY A 53 7.84 -7.60 1.98
N ASP A 54 8.97 -7.71 2.65
CA ASP A 54 10.27 -7.26 2.14
C ASP A 54 10.83 -8.12 0.98
N LEU A 55 10.29 -9.31 0.77
CA LEU A 55 10.59 -10.19 -0.37
C LEU A 55 9.44 -10.24 -1.38
N ASP A 56 8.46 -9.32 -1.29
CA ASP A 56 7.32 -9.29 -2.20
C ASP A 56 7.75 -8.78 -3.59
N GLY A 57 7.73 -9.71 -4.56
CA GLY A 57 8.07 -9.46 -5.96
C GLY A 57 7.07 -8.59 -6.73
N VAL A 58 5.92 -8.22 -6.13
CA VAL A 58 5.03 -7.19 -6.70
C VAL A 58 5.71 -5.81 -6.69
N THR A 59 6.61 -5.58 -5.73
CA THR A 59 7.29 -4.29 -5.60
C THR A 59 8.53 -4.21 -6.51
N PHE A 60 8.86 -3.00 -6.96
CA PHE A 60 10.05 -2.79 -7.80
C PHE A 60 11.32 -3.07 -7.02
N VAL A 61 12.32 -3.57 -7.73
CA VAL A 61 13.72 -3.55 -7.29
C VAL A 61 14.38 -2.39 -8.04
N PRO A 62 14.88 -1.35 -7.36
CA PRO A 62 15.09 -1.25 -5.91
C PRO A 62 13.82 -0.86 -5.12
N HIS A 63 13.63 -1.50 -3.95
CA HIS A 63 12.49 -1.27 -3.04
C HIS A 63 12.36 0.18 -2.55
N GLN A 64 13.42 0.99 -2.70
CA GLN A 64 13.46 2.41 -2.30
C GLN A 64 12.28 3.23 -2.83
N PHE A 65 11.81 2.97 -4.05
CA PHE A 65 10.67 3.72 -4.62
C PHE A 65 9.37 3.42 -3.87
N VAL A 66 9.21 2.19 -3.38
CA VAL A 66 8.06 1.79 -2.58
C VAL A 66 8.19 2.39 -1.19
N ASP A 67 9.37 2.31 -0.58
CA ASP A 67 9.60 2.88 0.75
C ASP A 67 9.39 4.39 0.81
N ILE A 68 9.76 5.13 -0.24
CA ILE A 68 9.50 6.58 -0.34
C ILE A 68 8.00 6.86 -0.35
N GLU A 69 7.23 6.13 -1.16
CA GLU A 69 5.76 6.30 -1.23
C GLU A 69 5.09 5.95 0.09
N LEU A 70 5.54 4.88 0.75
CA LEU A 70 5.03 4.47 2.07
C LEU A 70 5.38 5.49 3.16
N ALA A 71 6.60 6.04 3.15
CA ALA A 71 7.03 7.07 4.08
C ALA A 71 6.22 8.36 3.92
N ARG A 72 5.80 8.70 2.70
CA ARG A 72 4.91 9.85 2.44
C ARG A 72 3.51 9.66 3.05
N VAL A 73 2.97 8.44 3.08
CA VAL A 73 1.72 8.14 3.81
C VAL A 73 1.91 8.36 5.31
N GLU A 74 2.97 7.81 5.90
CA GLU A 74 3.27 7.98 7.34
C GLU A 74 3.48 9.47 7.68
N ASP A 75 4.17 10.22 6.81
CA ASP A 75 4.40 11.66 6.95
C ASP A 75 3.10 12.47 6.95
N LEU A 76 2.17 12.16 6.04
CA LEU A 76 0.87 12.82 5.97
C LEU A 76 0.10 12.68 7.30
N TYR A 77 -0.03 11.46 7.81
CA TYR A 77 -0.76 11.21 9.06
C TYR A 77 -0.08 11.82 10.27
N ARG A 78 1.26 11.85 10.29
CA ARG A 78 2.05 12.55 11.30
C ARG A 78 1.77 14.05 11.28
N ARG A 79 1.74 14.69 10.11
CA ARG A 79 1.40 16.13 9.97
C ARG A 79 -0.02 16.46 10.38
N LEU A 80 -0.95 15.53 10.18
CA LEU A 80 -2.35 15.66 10.62
C LEU A 80 -2.54 15.45 12.13
N GLY A 81 -1.48 15.09 12.88
CA GLY A 81 -1.54 14.85 14.32
C GLY A 81 -2.23 13.53 14.70
N VAL A 82 -2.36 12.59 13.75
CA VAL A 82 -2.97 11.27 13.94
C VAL A 82 -2.07 10.13 13.41
N PRO A 83 -0.77 10.09 13.76
CA PRO A 83 0.17 9.10 13.24
C PRO A 83 -0.27 7.66 13.52
N GLU A 84 -1.02 7.41 14.59
CA GLU A 84 -1.56 6.10 14.94
C GLU A 84 -2.60 5.57 13.94
N ARG A 85 -3.17 6.45 13.10
CA ARG A 85 -4.18 6.11 12.07
C ARG A 85 -3.57 5.81 10.70
N GLY A 86 -2.32 6.17 10.44
CA GLY A 86 -1.63 5.92 9.18
C GLY A 86 -0.37 5.12 9.42
N GLN A 87 -0.42 3.81 9.15
CA GLN A 87 0.67 2.91 9.51
C GLN A 87 1.13 2.03 8.34
N VAL A 88 2.39 1.62 8.37
CA VAL A 88 2.94 0.65 7.42
C VAL A 88 3.46 -0.57 8.18
N ALA A 89 2.80 -1.71 7.99
CA ALA A 89 3.16 -3.00 8.56
C ALA A 89 4.14 -3.75 7.64
N ARG A 90 5.43 -3.64 7.95
CA ARG A 90 6.49 -4.42 7.29
C ARG A 90 6.70 -5.78 7.97
N PHE A 91 6.90 -6.84 7.18
CA PHE A 91 7.22 -8.19 7.63
C PHE A 91 8.25 -8.88 6.73
N PHE A 92 8.93 -9.90 7.25
CA PHE A 92 9.86 -10.72 6.47
C PHE A 92 9.10 -11.80 5.68
N GLY A 93 9.06 -11.67 4.35
CA GLY A 93 8.34 -12.63 3.49
C GLY A 93 7.94 -12.10 2.12
N GLY A 94 7.49 -13.03 1.26
CA GLY A 94 7.03 -12.74 -0.10
C GLY A 94 5.55 -12.35 -0.18
N HIS A 95 4.95 -12.55 -1.35
CA HIS A 95 3.57 -12.17 -1.65
C HIS A 95 2.54 -12.95 -0.82
N ARG A 96 2.12 -12.38 0.32
CA ARG A 96 1.11 -12.94 1.23
C ARG A 96 0.51 -11.87 2.15
N VAL A 97 -0.58 -12.22 2.81
CA VAL A 97 -1.09 -11.51 3.98
C VAL A 97 -0.44 -12.10 5.24
N ASP A 98 0.27 -11.27 6.01
CA ASP A 98 0.89 -11.58 7.30
C ASP A 98 -0.08 -11.41 8.47
N GLY A 99 -0.82 -10.30 8.51
CA GLY A 99 -1.90 -10.08 9.48
C GLY A 99 -1.47 -9.74 10.91
N THR A 100 -0.19 -9.95 11.29
CA THR A 100 0.29 -9.80 12.67
C THR A 100 0.03 -8.40 13.25
N LYS A 101 0.21 -7.35 12.42
CA LYS A 101 -0.07 -5.96 12.80
C LYS A 101 -1.42 -5.47 12.31
N THR A 102 -1.91 -6.01 11.20
CA THR A 102 -3.15 -5.60 10.56
C THR A 102 -4.38 -5.98 11.39
N PHE A 103 -4.46 -7.18 11.97
CA PHE A 103 -5.62 -7.54 12.79
C PHE A 103 -5.78 -6.67 14.04
N PRO A 104 -4.73 -6.42 14.85
CA PRO A 104 -4.82 -5.47 15.97
C PRO A 104 -5.21 -4.04 15.55
N PHE A 105 -4.76 -3.60 14.37
CA PHE A 105 -5.12 -2.30 13.82
C PHE A 105 -6.62 -2.24 13.46
N LEU A 106 -7.12 -3.27 12.79
CA LEU A 106 -8.55 -3.39 12.44
C LEU A 106 -9.41 -3.43 13.70
N ASP A 107 -9.05 -4.25 14.69
CA ASP A 107 -9.78 -4.35 15.96
C ASP A 107 -9.93 -2.99 16.64
N ARG A 108 -8.85 -2.19 16.66
CA ARG A 108 -8.82 -0.85 17.25
C ARG A 108 -9.77 0.12 16.54
N TRP A 109 -9.79 0.13 15.21
CA TRP A 109 -10.47 1.18 14.44
C TRP A 109 -11.87 0.81 13.96
N LEU A 110 -12.20 -0.47 13.88
CA LEU A 110 -13.51 -0.95 13.49
C LEU A 110 -14.43 -1.21 14.69
N ASN A 111 -13.91 -1.15 15.92
CA ASN A 111 -14.64 -1.53 17.14
C ASN A 111 -15.35 -2.89 16.96
N TRP A 112 -14.65 -3.82 16.32
CA TRP A 112 -15.21 -5.09 15.93
C TRP A 112 -15.09 -6.08 17.08
N THR A 113 -16.23 -6.64 17.52
CA THR A 113 -16.24 -7.74 18.48
C THR A 113 -16.32 -9.05 17.70
N PRO A 114 -15.30 -9.92 17.73
CA PRO A 114 -15.36 -11.22 17.07
C PRO A 114 -16.54 -12.02 17.60
N LYS A 115 -17.34 -12.62 16.72
CA LYS A 115 -18.31 -13.62 17.15
C LYS A 115 -17.52 -14.78 17.77
N LYS A 116 -17.79 -15.10 19.05
CA LYS A 116 -17.17 -16.25 19.71
C LYS A 116 -17.39 -17.49 18.83
N PRO A 117 -16.35 -18.29 18.55
CA PRO A 117 -16.54 -19.54 17.86
C PRO A 117 -17.57 -20.36 18.64
N VAL A 118 -18.57 -20.87 17.93
CA VAL A 118 -19.49 -21.86 18.49
C VAL A 118 -18.67 -23.14 18.61
N ASN A 119 -18.39 -23.55 19.85
CA ASN A 119 -17.78 -24.85 20.14
C ASN A 119 -18.68 -25.99 19.65
#